data_AF-A0A524CIP6-F1
#
_entry.id   AF-A0A524CIP6-F1
#
_cell.length_a   1.000
_cell.length_b   1.000
_cell.length_c   1.000
_cell.angle_alpha   90.00
_cell.angle_beta   90.00
_cell.angle_gamma   90.00
#
_symmetry.space_group_name_H-M   'P 1'
#
loop_
_entity.id
_entity.type
_entity.pdbx_description
1 polymer ?
#
loop_
_entity_poly.entity_id
_entity_poly.type
_entity_poly.pdbx_seq_one_letter_code
_entity_poly.pdbx_strand_id
1 'polypeptide(L)'
;MTRIRHKILISHIKEWKWLRRKTLEIEKGIIETIHDTLSFSDTKNALIIYRSLQDILSKENPSEIQQKLSVFLSSSLFLAWKGRKKFLESYKKIFTKYRYIFSEKAMKYITPMVYKAWRGAIRILRRTLEKKKREFSRAKYLILMNPDNMNSFHRKELRRYLKTFPWLRKYRKTLVKFYYQFKIPPEKRRSLKFLSSIISKDSHKLLKSAVRSLIENEDDIFRYQKYILPNKNKKLPKSIKVVNESANKTLNTLYRVQCGMRTPENLQMRISYGLNCPVIISSNLKEKIYERSNN
;
A
#
# COMPACT_ATOMS: atom_id res chain seq x y z
N MET A 1 13.28 -9.66 -2.73
CA MET A 1 13.00 -9.49 -1.28
C MET A 1 11.87 -8.50 -0.94
N THR A 2 11.97 -7.20 -1.24
CA THR A 2 10.91 -6.19 -0.97
C THR A 2 9.56 -6.52 -1.60
N ARG A 3 9.56 -6.90 -2.89
CA ARG A 3 8.35 -7.33 -3.63
C ARG A 3 7.75 -8.61 -3.06
N ILE A 4 8.58 -9.55 -2.60
CA ILE A 4 8.15 -10.83 -2.01
C ILE A 4 7.44 -10.56 -0.68
N ARG A 5 8.04 -9.76 0.22
CA ARG A 5 7.42 -9.41 1.50
C ARG A 5 6.16 -8.56 1.35
N HIS A 6 6.10 -7.70 0.33
CA HIS A 6 4.87 -6.99 -0.02
C HIS A 6 3.77 -7.92 -0.55
N LYS A 7 4.13 -8.90 -1.40
CA LYS A 7 3.20 -9.94 -1.88
C LYS A 7 2.66 -10.77 -0.71
N ILE A 8 3.52 -11.18 0.22
CA ILE A 8 3.11 -11.90 1.44
C ILE A 8 2.07 -11.09 2.23
N LEU A 9 2.33 -9.80 2.48
CA LEU A 9 1.37 -8.92 3.18
C LEU A 9 0.05 -8.78 2.40
N ILE A 10 0.08 -8.68 1.08
CA ILE A 10 -1.13 -8.62 0.24
C ILE A 10 -1.91 -9.93 0.33
N SER A 11 -1.25 -11.08 0.17
CA SER A 11 -1.88 -12.40 0.26
C SER A 11 -2.52 -12.59 1.63
N HIS A 12 -1.82 -12.19 2.70
CA HIS A 12 -2.34 -12.27 4.07
C HIS A 12 -3.60 -11.41 4.27
N ILE A 13 -3.60 -10.17 3.76
CA ILE A 13 -4.79 -9.31 3.81
C ILE A 13 -5.94 -9.89 2.98
N LYS A 14 -5.65 -10.49 1.81
CA LYS A 14 -6.66 -11.14 0.97
C LYS A 14 -7.28 -12.33 1.70
N GLU A 15 -6.46 -13.15 2.36
CA GLU A 15 -6.92 -14.30 3.13
C GLU A 15 -7.85 -13.88 4.29
N TRP A 16 -7.53 -12.80 5.02
CA TRP A 16 -8.45 -12.24 6.02
C TRP A 16 -9.79 -11.75 5.44
N LYS A 17 -9.76 -11.13 4.25
CA LYS A 17 -10.99 -10.67 3.57
C LYS A 17 -11.83 -11.86 3.11
N TRP A 18 -11.19 -12.87 2.55
CA TRP A 18 -11.81 -14.11 2.12
C TRP A 18 -12.45 -14.83 3.31
N LEU A 19 -11.72 -14.99 4.42
CA LEU A 19 -12.22 -15.65 5.63
C LEU A 19 -13.48 -14.94 6.15
N ARG A 20 -13.45 -13.60 6.25
CA ARG A 20 -14.63 -12.82 6.64
C ARG A 20 -15.83 -13.06 5.73
N ARG A 21 -15.60 -13.12 4.41
CA ARG A 21 -16.66 -13.33 3.43
C ARG A 21 -17.26 -14.73 3.59
N LYS A 22 -16.42 -15.75 3.72
CA LYS A 22 -16.87 -17.13 3.86
C LYS A 22 -17.65 -17.39 5.16
N THR A 23 -17.22 -16.83 6.28
CA THR A 23 -18.01 -16.92 7.53
C THR A 23 -19.36 -16.22 7.43
N LEU A 24 -19.46 -15.14 6.63
CA LEU A 24 -20.75 -14.50 6.34
C LEU A 24 -21.64 -15.36 5.43
N GLU A 25 -21.05 -16.11 4.50
CA GLU A 25 -21.78 -17.06 3.64
C GLU A 25 -22.32 -18.24 4.49
N ILE A 26 -21.53 -18.76 5.45
CA ILE A 26 -21.99 -19.77 6.43
C ILE A 26 -23.15 -19.26 7.26
N GLU A 27 -23.01 -18.08 7.89
CA GLU A 27 -24.06 -17.51 8.74
C GLU A 27 -25.38 -17.24 7.98
N LYS A 28 -25.33 -17.16 6.65
CA LYS A 28 -26.50 -16.99 5.78
C LYS A 28 -27.06 -18.30 5.24
N GLY A 29 -26.45 -19.44 5.56
CA GLY A 29 -26.80 -20.75 5.01
C GLY A 29 -26.46 -20.92 3.52
N ILE A 30 -25.58 -20.09 2.96
CA ILE A 30 -25.19 -20.19 1.54
C ILE A 30 -24.19 -21.35 1.33
N ILE A 31 -23.34 -21.58 2.32
CA ILE A 31 -22.39 -22.70 2.34
C ILE A 31 -22.42 -23.32 3.74
N GLU A 32 -22.20 -24.63 3.84
CA GLU A 32 -22.24 -25.32 5.13
C GLU A 32 -20.91 -25.21 5.88
N THR A 33 -19.79 -25.38 5.16
CA THR A 33 -18.47 -25.38 5.77
C THR A 33 -17.41 -24.70 4.90
N ILE A 34 -16.27 -24.41 5.51
CA ILE A 34 -15.08 -23.88 4.82
C ILE A 34 -14.07 -25.01 4.69
N HIS A 35 -13.78 -25.45 3.45
CA HIS A 35 -12.82 -26.54 3.18
C HIS A 35 -11.39 -26.06 2.86
N ASP A 36 -11.19 -24.79 2.52
CA ASP A 36 -9.89 -24.32 2.01
C ASP A 36 -8.77 -24.31 3.07
N THR A 37 -7.57 -24.68 2.63
CA THR A 37 -6.34 -24.58 3.41
C THR A 37 -5.85 -23.13 3.45
N LEU A 38 -6.05 -22.48 4.60
CA LEU A 38 -5.47 -21.18 4.91
C LEU A 38 -3.93 -21.27 4.94
N SER A 39 -3.22 -20.24 4.48
CA SER A 39 -1.75 -20.25 4.43
C SER A 39 -1.11 -19.67 5.69
N PHE A 40 -1.79 -18.75 6.38
CA PHE A 40 -1.23 -18.05 7.53
C PHE A 40 -1.72 -18.65 8.87
N SER A 41 -0.84 -18.70 9.87
CA SER A 41 -1.17 -19.32 11.16
C SER A 41 -2.25 -18.57 11.95
N ASP A 42 -2.27 -17.24 11.86
CA ASP A 42 -3.25 -16.42 12.57
C ASP A 42 -4.65 -16.48 11.94
N THR A 43 -4.76 -16.60 10.61
CA THR A 43 -6.03 -16.86 9.92
C THR A 43 -6.53 -18.26 10.23
N LYS A 44 -5.65 -19.29 10.22
CA LYS A 44 -5.98 -20.66 10.67
C LYS A 44 -6.56 -20.66 12.07
N ASN A 45 -5.86 -20.06 13.03
CA ASN A 45 -6.32 -19.98 14.41
C ASN A 45 -7.68 -19.26 14.51
N ALA A 46 -7.89 -18.18 13.76
CA ALA A 46 -9.18 -17.50 13.75
C ALA A 46 -10.32 -18.37 13.18
N LEU A 47 -10.05 -19.19 12.17
CA LEU A 47 -11.03 -20.14 11.64
C LEU A 47 -11.35 -21.24 12.67
N ILE A 48 -10.36 -21.77 13.38
CA ILE A 48 -10.59 -22.76 14.45
C ILE A 48 -11.48 -22.17 15.55
N ILE A 49 -11.18 -20.94 15.99
CA ILE A 49 -12.01 -20.19 16.94
C ILE A 49 -13.44 -20.03 16.42
N TYR A 50 -13.61 -19.69 15.14
CA TYR A 50 -14.92 -19.55 14.53
C TYR A 50 -15.71 -20.86 14.51
N ARG A 51 -15.08 -21.97 14.12
CA ARG A 51 -15.72 -23.30 14.14
C ARG A 51 -16.13 -23.71 15.56
N SER A 52 -15.28 -23.47 16.55
CA SER A 52 -15.62 -23.72 17.96
C SER A 52 -16.84 -22.89 18.39
N LEU A 53 -16.91 -21.61 17.97
CA LEU A 53 -18.09 -20.78 18.24
C LEU A 53 -19.34 -21.30 17.52
N GLN A 54 -19.21 -21.80 16.28
CA GLN A 54 -20.32 -22.39 15.53
C GLN A 54 -20.87 -23.62 16.23
N ASP A 55 -20.00 -24.54 16.68
CA ASP A 55 -20.39 -25.76 17.38
C ASP A 55 -21.06 -25.47 18.74
N ILE A 56 -20.66 -24.38 19.40
CA ILE A 56 -21.26 -23.97 20.67
C ILE A 56 -22.60 -23.28 20.44
N LEU A 57 -22.69 -22.37 19.46
CA LEU A 57 -23.88 -21.56 19.20
C LEU A 57 -24.97 -22.29 18.40
N SER A 58 -24.69 -23.48 17.87
CA SER A 58 -25.67 -24.35 17.20
C SER A 58 -26.49 -25.20 18.18
N LYS A 59 -26.16 -25.18 19.47
CA LYS A 59 -26.94 -25.88 20.51
C LYS A 59 -28.30 -25.21 20.71
N GLU A 60 -29.29 -26.02 21.05
CA GLU A 60 -30.66 -25.54 21.28
C GLU A 60 -30.80 -24.90 22.66
N ASN A 61 -30.18 -25.49 23.69
CA ASN A 61 -30.35 -25.06 25.08
C ASN A 61 -29.48 -23.83 25.43
N PRO A 62 -30.06 -22.66 25.78
CA PRO A 62 -29.31 -21.45 26.13
C PRO A 62 -28.35 -21.61 27.32
N SER A 63 -28.72 -22.42 28.32
CA SER A 63 -27.87 -22.67 29.50
C SER A 63 -26.62 -23.48 29.13
N GLU A 64 -26.75 -24.46 28.23
CA GLU A 64 -25.63 -25.23 27.71
C GLU A 64 -24.67 -24.33 26.91
N ILE A 65 -25.22 -23.44 26.07
CA ILE A 65 -24.44 -22.45 25.30
C ILE A 65 -23.64 -21.57 26.25
N GLN A 66 -24.27 -21.04 27.31
CA GLN A 66 -23.60 -20.18 28.29
C GLN A 66 -22.42 -20.89 28.96
N GLN A 67 -22.63 -22.12 29.43
CA GLN A 67 -21.58 -22.92 30.08
C GLN A 67 -20.43 -23.21 29.11
N LYS A 68 -20.74 -23.70 27.90
CA LYS A 68 -19.72 -24.01 26.89
C LYS A 68 -18.95 -22.78 26.42
N LEU A 69 -19.61 -21.63 26.27
CA LEU A 69 -18.92 -20.37 25.99
C LEU A 69 -17.98 -19.99 27.13
N SER A 70 -18.40 -20.11 28.39
CA SER A 70 -17.55 -19.80 29.54
C SER A 70 -16.27 -20.66 29.57
N VAL A 71 -16.42 -21.98 29.36
CA VAL A 71 -15.31 -22.92 29.28
C VAL A 71 -14.41 -22.59 28.09
N PHE A 72 -14.98 -22.36 26.91
CA PHE A 72 -14.23 -22.02 25.70
C PHE A 72 -13.42 -20.73 25.85
N LEU A 73 -13.99 -19.68 26.44
CA LEU A 73 -13.30 -18.41 26.67
C LEU A 73 -12.15 -18.51 27.67
N SER A 74 -12.14 -19.57 28.48
CA SER A 74 -11.06 -19.90 29.42
C SER A 74 -10.04 -20.89 28.85
N SER A 75 -10.30 -21.45 27.67
CA SER A 75 -9.41 -22.43 27.03
C SER A 75 -8.07 -21.82 26.61
N SER A 76 -7.02 -22.64 26.63
CA SER A 76 -5.67 -22.27 26.14
C SER A 76 -5.71 -21.78 24.69
N LEU A 77 -6.55 -22.40 23.86
CA LEU A 77 -6.75 -22.04 22.45
C LEU A 77 -7.27 -20.60 22.30
N PHE A 78 -8.29 -20.21 23.07
CA PHE A 78 -8.81 -18.84 23.05
C PHE A 78 -7.84 -17.85 23.68
N LEU A 79 -7.19 -18.23 24.79
CA LEU A 79 -6.22 -17.39 25.47
C LEU A 79 -4.99 -17.08 24.61
N ALA A 80 -4.54 -18.01 23.76
CA ALA A 80 -3.43 -17.78 22.83
C ALA A 80 -3.81 -16.93 21.61
N TRP A 81 -5.11 -16.75 21.33
CA TRP A 81 -5.56 -16.03 20.14
C TRP A 81 -5.34 -14.52 20.24
N LYS A 82 -4.63 -13.96 19.25
CA LYS A 82 -4.33 -12.51 19.17
C LYS A 82 -5.59 -11.62 19.15
N GLY A 83 -6.72 -12.14 18.69
CA GLY A 83 -8.00 -11.43 18.63
C GLY A 83 -8.74 -11.34 19.98
N ARG A 84 -8.32 -12.09 21.00
CA ARG A 84 -9.06 -12.29 22.27
C ARG A 84 -9.50 -10.98 22.93
N LYS A 85 -8.58 -10.00 23.02
CA LYS A 85 -8.82 -8.75 23.75
C LYS A 85 -9.96 -7.98 23.11
N LYS A 86 -9.99 -7.90 21.78
CA LYS A 86 -11.06 -7.20 21.08
C LYS A 86 -12.36 -7.98 21.12
N PHE A 87 -12.29 -9.29 20.96
CA PHE A 87 -13.47 -10.15 21.07
C PHE A 87 -14.14 -9.96 22.43
N LEU A 88 -13.40 -10.10 23.53
CA LEU A 88 -13.93 -9.97 24.89
C LEU A 88 -14.52 -8.58 25.16
N GLU A 89 -13.89 -7.52 24.65
CA GLU A 89 -14.44 -6.16 24.76
C GLU A 89 -15.82 -6.04 24.08
N SER A 90 -15.99 -6.67 22.92
CA SER A 90 -17.27 -6.69 22.22
C SER A 90 -18.28 -7.66 22.84
N TYR A 91 -17.82 -8.81 23.31
CA TYR A 91 -18.63 -9.83 23.98
C TYR A 91 -19.21 -9.31 25.29
N LYS A 92 -18.39 -8.70 26.16
CA LYS A 92 -18.84 -8.10 27.42
C LYS A 92 -19.94 -7.06 27.21
N LYS A 93 -19.85 -6.26 26.14
CA LYS A 93 -20.87 -5.25 25.81
C LYS A 93 -22.25 -5.83 25.55
N ILE A 94 -22.36 -7.09 25.09
CA ILE A 94 -23.64 -7.79 24.89
C ILE A 94 -24.41 -7.82 26.22
N PHE A 95 -23.72 -8.11 27.32
CA PHE A 95 -24.34 -8.29 28.63
C PHE A 95 -24.35 -7.00 29.46
N THR A 96 -23.32 -6.15 29.35
CA THR A 96 -23.27 -4.91 30.16
C THR A 96 -24.05 -3.76 29.55
N LYS A 97 -23.91 -3.54 28.23
CA LYS A 97 -24.55 -2.42 27.54
C LYS A 97 -25.95 -2.77 27.05
N TYR A 98 -26.10 -3.95 26.44
CA TYR A 98 -27.39 -4.37 25.89
C TYR A 98 -28.23 -5.20 26.86
N ARG A 99 -27.67 -5.58 28.02
CA ARG A 99 -28.36 -6.28 29.12
C ARG A 99 -29.09 -7.56 28.69
N TYR A 100 -28.59 -8.24 27.65
CA TYR A 100 -29.12 -9.54 27.26
C TYR A 100 -28.79 -10.59 28.34
N ILE A 101 -29.69 -11.55 28.50
CA ILE A 101 -29.53 -12.73 29.36
C ILE A 101 -29.69 -13.95 28.45
N PHE A 102 -29.03 -15.07 28.76
CA PHE A 102 -29.19 -16.30 27.99
C PHE A 102 -30.60 -16.85 28.17
N SER A 103 -31.42 -16.68 27.13
CA SER A 103 -32.77 -17.22 27.01
C SER A 103 -33.08 -17.44 25.54
N GLU A 104 -34.03 -18.32 25.21
CA GLU A 104 -34.37 -18.65 23.82
C GLU A 104 -34.68 -17.40 22.98
N LYS A 105 -35.47 -16.48 23.53
CA LYS A 105 -35.80 -15.20 22.88
C LYS A 105 -34.56 -14.33 22.64
N ALA A 106 -33.64 -14.28 23.60
CA ALA A 106 -32.43 -13.48 23.51
C ALA A 106 -31.37 -14.09 22.58
N MET A 107 -31.35 -15.42 22.42
CA MET A 107 -30.38 -16.11 21.56
C MET A 107 -30.41 -15.62 20.10
N LYS A 108 -31.60 -15.26 19.60
CA LYS A 108 -31.79 -14.62 18.28
C LYS A 108 -30.93 -13.35 18.10
N TYR A 109 -30.62 -12.65 19.19
CA TYR A 109 -29.79 -11.44 19.19
C TYR A 109 -28.35 -11.70 19.63
N ILE A 110 -28.15 -12.56 20.62
CA ILE A 110 -26.81 -12.90 21.15
C ILE A 110 -25.96 -13.55 20.06
N THR A 111 -26.47 -14.55 19.35
CA THR A 111 -25.70 -15.31 18.35
C THR A 111 -25.11 -14.41 17.25
N PRO A 112 -25.89 -13.55 16.55
CA PRO A 112 -25.34 -12.60 15.59
C PRO A 112 -24.33 -11.63 16.19
N MET A 113 -24.53 -11.20 17.45
CA MET A 113 -23.60 -10.30 18.14
C MET A 113 -22.26 -10.97 18.48
N VAL A 114 -22.26 -12.25 18.86
CA VAL A 114 -21.04 -13.03 19.10
C VAL A 114 -20.24 -13.18 17.80
N TYR A 115 -20.89 -13.55 16.69
CA TYR A 115 -20.22 -13.57 15.37
C TYR A 115 -19.73 -12.19 14.93
N LYS A 116 -20.49 -11.12 15.25
CA LYS A 116 -20.06 -9.74 15.02
C LYS A 116 -18.82 -9.37 15.86
N ALA A 117 -18.72 -9.85 17.10
CA ALA A 117 -17.55 -9.65 17.96
C ALA A 117 -16.31 -10.34 17.37
N TRP A 118 -16.45 -11.60 16.93
CA TRP A 118 -15.38 -12.32 16.22
C TRP A 118 -14.93 -11.59 14.95
N ARG A 119 -15.89 -11.14 14.11
CA ARG A 119 -15.59 -10.33 12.92
C ARG A 119 -14.89 -9.01 13.27
N GLY A 120 -15.26 -8.41 14.39
CA GLY A 120 -14.62 -7.22 14.94
C GLY A 120 -13.14 -7.46 15.27
N ALA A 121 -12.85 -8.59 15.92
CA ALA A 121 -11.49 -8.99 16.27
C ALA A 121 -10.61 -9.23 15.02
N ILE A 122 -11.07 -10.04 14.06
CA ILE A 122 -10.29 -10.28 12.82
C ILE A 122 -10.11 -9.00 12.00
N ARG A 123 -11.08 -8.07 12.04
CA ARG A 123 -10.96 -6.78 11.35
C ARG A 123 -9.82 -5.95 11.95
N ILE A 124 -9.61 -5.97 13.27
CA ILE A 124 -8.47 -5.30 13.89
C ILE A 124 -7.16 -5.94 13.44
N LEU A 125 -7.07 -7.27 13.49
CA LEU A 125 -5.88 -8.00 13.02
C LEU A 125 -5.53 -7.63 11.57
N ARG A 126 -6.51 -7.68 10.66
CA ARG A 126 -6.33 -7.21 9.28
C ARG A 126 -5.89 -5.75 9.18
N ARG A 127 -6.49 -4.84 9.96
CA ARG A 127 -6.11 -3.41 9.96
C ARG A 127 -4.65 -3.21 10.38
N THR A 128 -4.13 -4.03 11.30
CA THR A 128 -2.70 -3.96 11.66
C THR A 128 -1.79 -4.33 10.49
N LEU A 129 -2.17 -5.34 9.70
CA LEU A 129 -1.44 -5.73 8.49
C LEU A 129 -1.53 -4.65 7.40
N GLU A 130 -2.71 -4.05 7.22
CA GLU A 130 -2.91 -2.93 6.29
C GLU A 130 -2.08 -1.70 6.68
N LYS A 131 -1.98 -1.41 7.98
CA LYS A 131 -1.08 -0.38 8.50
C LYS A 131 0.37 -0.70 8.16
N LYS A 132 0.85 -1.92 8.46
CA LYS A 132 2.21 -2.36 8.10
C LYS A 132 2.48 -2.27 6.59
N LYS A 133 1.51 -2.65 5.74
CA LYS A 133 1.61 -2.50 4.28
C LYS A 133 1.77 -1.04 3.86
N ARG A 134 0.96 -0.13 4.41
CA ARG A 134 1.04 1.31 4.13
C ARG A 134 2.37 1.89 4.59
N GLU A 135 2.82 1.55 5.79
CA GLU A 135 4.12 1.96 6.32
C GLU A 135 5.27 1.46 5.45
N PHE A 136 5.21 0.21 4.98
CA PHE A 136 6.20 -0.32 4.04
C PHE A 136 6.24 0.46 2.72
N SER A 137 5.07 0.78 2.15
CA SER A 137 5.01 1.59 0.92
C SER A 137 5.63 2.97 1.12
N ARG A 138 5.37 3.64 2.25
CA ARG A 138 5.98 4.94 2.58
C ARG A 138 7.49 4.81 2.79
N ALA A 139 7.92 3.78 3.52
CA ALA A 139 9.33 3.49 3.76
C ALA A 139 10.12 3.32 2.46
N LYS A 140 9.54 2.63 1.45
CA LYS A 140 10.17 2.42 0.14
C LYS A 140 10.63 3.74 -0.49
N TYR A 141 9.79 4.77 -0.49
CA TYR A 141 10.14 6.07 -1.07
C TYR A 141 11.25 6.77 -0.30
N LEU A 142 11.14 6.81 1.03
CA LEU A 142 12.13 7.47 1.88
C LEU A 142 13.50 6.79 1.82
N ILE A 143 13.56 5.48 1.60
CA ILE A 143 14.84 4.79 1.48
C ILE A 143 15.61 5.22 0.25
N LEU A 144 14.90 5.42 -0.87
CA LEU A 144 15.46 5.81 -2.17
C LEU A 144 15.78 7.30 -2.25
N MET A 145 15.18 8.14 -1.41
CA MET A 145 15.36 9.59 -1.48
C MET A 145 16.81 10.00 -1.19
N ASN A 146 17.37 10.90 -2.01
CA ASN A 146 18.68 11.48 -1.78
C ASN A 146 18.72 12.13 -0.37
N PRO A 147 19.73 11.84 0.48
CA PRO A 147 19.93 12.53 1.76
C PRO A 147 19.76 14.06 1.71
N ASP A 148 20.17 14.70 0.63
CA ASP A 148 20.11 16.17 0.49
C ASP A 148 18.68 16.69 0.34
N ASN A 149 17.81 15.90 -0.28
CA ASN A 149 16.40 16.25 -0.46
C ASN A 149 15.57 15.93 0.80
N MET A 150 16.19 15.40 1.86
CA MET A 150 15.49 15.07 3.11
C MET A 150 15.50 16.23 4.10
N ASN A 151 14.32 16.79 4.37
CA ASN A 151 14.08 17.67 5.50
C ASN A 151 14.05 16.90 6.85
N SER A 152 13.93 17.64 7.96
CA SER A 152 13.89 17.08 9.32
C SER A 152 12.78 16.02 9.50
N PHE A 153 11.61 16.28 8.91
CA PHE A 153 10.47 15.36 8.93
C PHE A 153 10.79 14.02 8.23
N HIS A 154 11.33 14.06 7.01
CA HIS A 154 11.74 12.88 6.25
C HIS A 154 12.77 12.04 7.02
N ARG A 155 13.73 12.69 7.67
CA ARG A 155 14.75 12.00 8.48
C ARG A 155 14.13 11.31 9.69
N LYS A 156 13.21 11.97 10.41
CA LYS A 156 12.49 11.40 11.56
C LYS A 156 11.66 10.17 11.14
N GLU A 157 10.91 10.31 10.05
CA GLU A 157 10.12 9.22 9.48
C GLU A 157 10.98 8.05 9.01
N LEU A 158 12.09 8.31 8.31
CA LEU A 158 13.01 7.26 7.88
C LEU A 158 13.56 6.48 9.09
N ARG A 159 13.98 7.17 10.17
CA ARG A 159 14.44 6.49 11.40
C ARG A 159 13.36 5.59 11.97
N ARG A 160 12.11 6.06 12.01
CA ARG A 160 10.95 5.27 12.47
C ARG A 160 10.76 4.01 11.60
N TYR A 161 10.76 4.15 10.29
CA TYR A 161 10.60 3.01 9.38
C TYR A 161 11.76 2.02 9.42
N LEU A 162 12.99 2.50 9.63
CA LEU A 162 14.18 1.63 9.80
C LEU A 162 14.20 0.91 11.16
N LYS A 163 13.44 1.37 12.16
CA LYS A 163 13.14 0.61 13.38
C LYS A 163 12.09 -0.47 13.09
N THR A 164 11.00 -0.12 12.41
CA THR A 164 9.93 -1.08 12.04
C THR A 164 10.41 -2.16 11.06
N PHE A 165 11.32 -1.82 10.15
CA PHE A 165 11.85 -2.72 9.12
C PHE A 165 13.40 -2.71 9.13
N PRO A 166 14.06 -3.36 10.11
CA PRO A 166 15.51 -3.29 10.29
C PRO A 166 16.33 -3.71 9.07
N TRP A 167 15.83 -4.68 8.31
CA TRP A 167 16.45 -5.17 7.08
C TRP A 167 16.56 -4.11 5.98
N LEU A 168 15.75 -3.03 6.03
CA LEU A 168 15.85 -1.91 5.09
C LEU A 168 17.11 -1.04 5.32
N ARG A 169 17.77 -1.17 6.48
CA ARG A 169 18.98 -0.40 6.82
C ARG A 169 20.13 -0.67 5.85
N LYS A 170 20.32 -1.92 5.42
CA LYS A 170 21.36 -2.29 4.44
C LYS A 170 21.16 -1.53 3.12
N TYR A 171 19.93 -1.49 2.62
CA TYR A 171 19.59 -0.78 1.39
C TYR A 171 19.81 0.73 1.55
N ARG A 172 19.37 1.31 2.67
CA ARG A 172 19.60 2.73 2.95
C ARG A 172 21.08 3.07 3.01
N LYS A 173 21.90 2.31 3.74
CA LYS A 173 23.35 2.52 3.83
C LYS A 173 24.01 2.50 2.46
N THR A 174 23.61 1.55 1.61
CA THR A 174 24.15 1.41 0.26
C THR A 174 23.78 2.60 -0.63
N LEU A 175 22.53 3.05 -0.59
CA LEU A 175 22.08 4.22 -1.35
C LEU A 175 22.74 5.51 -0.87
N VAL A 176 22.86 5.69 0.44
CA VAL A 176 23.57 6.82 1.02
C VAL A 176 25.02 6.83 0.51
N LYS A 177 25.72 5.70 0.58
CA LYS A 177 27.09 5.57 0.06
C LYS A 177 27.19 5.92 -1.43
N PHE A 178 26.20 5.48 -2.23
CA PHE A 178 26.10 5.82 -3.65
C PHE A 178 25.97 7.33 -3.87
N TYR A 179 25.02 8.00 -3.21
CA TYR A 179 24.85 9.45 -3.32
C TYR A 179 26.09 10.23 -2.86
N TYR A 180 26.80 9.74 -1.83
CA TYR A 180 28.05 10.37 -1.39
C TYR A 180 29.19 10.26 -2.40
N GLN A 181 29.22 9.26 -3.30
CA GLN A 181 30.28 9.17 -4.31
C GLN A 181 30.31 10.41 -5.22
N PHE A 182 29.14 10.98 -5.51
CA PHE A 182 29.00 12.19 -6.30
C PHE A 182 29.53 13.45 -5.58
N LYS A 183 29.71 13.42 -4.26
CA LYS A 183 30.22 14.59 -3.51
C LYS A 183 31.72 14.57 -3.31
N ILE A 184 32.33 13.43 -3.57
CA ILE A 184 33.75 13.20 -3.30
C ILE A 184 34.55 13.51 -4.57
N PRO A 185 35.75 14.12 -4.45
CA PRO A 185 36.64 14.34 -5.57
C PRO A 185 36.91 13.03 -6.34
N PRO A 186 37.11 13.08 -7.67
CA PRO A 186 37.27 11.87 -8.50
C PRO A 186 38.27 10.87 -7.95
N GLU A 187 39.42 11.34 -7.46
CA GLU A 187 40.52 10.55 -6.88
C GLU A 187 40.12 9.72 -5.66
N LYS A 188 39.11 10.17 -4.90
CA LYS A 188 38.65 9.54 -3.65
C LYS A 188 37.37 8.71 -3.85
N ARG A 189 36.85 8.63 -5.07
CA ARG A 189 35.66 7.84 -5.38
C ARG A 189 35.98 6.35 -5.30
N ARG A 190 35.04 5.58 -4.77
CA ARG A 190 35.12 4.12 -4.71
C ARG A 190 34.31 3.53 -5.86
N SER A 191 34.79 2.41 -6.38
CA SER A 191 34.08 1.70 -7.44
C SER A 191 32.62 1.39 -7.08
N LEU A 192 31.69 1.58 -8.03
CA LEU A 192 30.27 1.25 -7.92
C LEU A 192 29.99 -0.24 -7.73
N LYS A 193 31.00 -1.12 -7.83
CA LYS A 193 30.91 -2.57 -7.54
C LYS A 193 30.24 -2.90 -6.20
N PHE A 194 30.30 -2.02 -5.20
CA PHE A 194 29.61 -2.24 -3.92
C PHE A 194 28.07 -2.35 -4.05
N LEU A 195 27.48 -1.84 -5.15
CA LEU A 195 26.05 -1.96 -5.44
C LEU A 195 25.61 -3.43 -5.60
N SER A 196 26.52 -4.33 -5.99
CA SER A 196 26.26 -5.77 -6.07
C SER A 196 25.77 -6.36 -4.75
N SER A 197 26.11 -5.75 -3.61
CA SER A 197 25.64 -6.18 -2.29
C SER A 197 24.12 -6.03 -2.09
N ILE A 198 23.42 -5.29 -2.95
CA ILE A 198 21.96 -5.14 -2.98
C ILE A 198 21.29 -6.36 -3.62
N ILE A 199 22.00 -7.06 -4.52
CA ILE A 199 21.51 -8.21 -5.26
C ILE A 199 21.61 -9.48 -4.40
N SER A 200 20.60 -10.34 -4.53
CA SER A 200 20.60 -11.73 -4.08
C SER A 200 20.32 -12.68 -5.25
N LYS A 201 20.53 -13.99 -5.07
CA LYS A 201 20.16 -15.02 -6.06
C LYS A 201 18.69 -14.86 -6.52
N ASP A 202 17.78 -14.60 -5.58
CA ASP A 202 16.33 -14.41 -5.85
C ASP A 202 15.93 -12.98 -6.27
N SER A 203 16.88 -12.11 -6.58
CA SER A 203 16.58 -10.76 -7.04
C SER A 203 16.02 -10.76 -8.46
N HIS A 204 15.10 -9.83 -8.73
CA HIS A 204 14.43 -9.72 -10.02
C HIS A 204 15.43 -9.38 -11.15
N LYS A 205 15.23 -9.93 -12.36
CA LYS A 205 16.11 -9.72 -13.53
C LYS A 205 16.37 -8.23 -13.79
N LEU A 206 15.34 -7.39 -13.78
CA LEU A 206 15.47 -5.94 -13.96
C LEU A 206 16.38 -5.26 -12.92
N LEU A 207 16.33 -5.68 -11.65
CA LEU A 207 17.22 -5.10 -10.63
C LEU A 207 18.67 -5.54 -10.86
N LYS A 208 18.87 -6.81 -11.22
CA LYS A 208 20.20 -7.33 -11.56
C LYS A 208 20.79 -6.58 -12.77
N SER A 209 20.00 -6.42 -13.82
CA SER A 209 20.37 -5.67 -15.03
C SER A 209 20.68 -4.21 -14.69
N ALA A 210 19.80 -3.50 -13.98
CA ALA A 210 20.04 -2.10 -13.62
C ALA A 210 21.33 -1.89 -12.81
N VAL A 211 21.61 -2.77 -11.84
CA VAL A 211 22.85 -2.68 -11.05
C VAL A 211 24.08 -3.02 -11.91
N ARG A 212 24.00 -4.01 -12.79
CA ARG A 212 25.09 -4.32 -13.73
C ARG A 212 25.37 -3.14 -14.64
N SER A 213 24.35 -2.56 -15.26
CA SER A 213 24.50 -1.40 -16.13
C SER A 213 25.10 -0.19 -15.39
N LEU A 214 24.73 0.04 -14.12
CA LEU A 214 25.36 1.11 -13.32
C LEU A 214 26.85 0.85 -13.04
N ILE A 215 27.26 -0.41 -12.90
CA ILE A 215 28.66 -0.78 -12.66
C ILE A 215 29.46 -0.72 -13.96
N GLU A 216 28.88 -1.19 -15.07
CA GLU A 216 29.50 -1.21 -16.39
C GLU A 216 29.72 0.22 -16.94
N ASN A 217 28.77 1.13 -16.70
CA ASN A 217 28.84 2.53 -17.15
C ASN A 217 29.35 3.48 -16.05
N GLU A 218 30.13 2.97 -15.10
CA GLU A 218 30.61 3.73 -13.94
C GLU A 218 31.36 5.01 -14.35
N ASP A 219 32.26 4.91 -15.33
CA ASP A 219 33.05 6.04 -15.81
C ASP A 219 32.18 7.13 -16.43
N ASP A 220 31.18 6.75 -17.23
CA ASP A 220 30.27 7.70 -17.88
C ASP A 220 29.37 8.41 -16.87
N ILE A 221 28.88 7.69 -15.85
CA ILE A 221 28.07 8.26 -14.76
C ILE A 221 28.86 9.35 -14.03
N PHE A 222 30.13 9.11 -13.75
CA PHE A 222 30.99 10.07 -13.07
C PHE A 222 31.49 11.20 -13.96
N ARG A 223 31.65 10.96 -15.28
CA ARG A 223 31.99 11.97 -16.29
C ARG A 223 30.84 12.94 -16.55
N TYR A 224 29.59 12.48 -16.58
CA TYR A 224 28.42 13.37 -16.73
C TYR A 224 28.32 14.43 -15.63
N GLN A 225 28.88 14.15 -14.45
CA GLN A 225 28.93 15.11 -13.36
C GLN A 225 29.85 16.32 -13.65
N LYS A 226 30.85 16.17 -14.52
CA LYS A 226 31.75 17.26 -14.95
C LYS A 226 31.03 18.28 -15.84
N TYR A 227 29.99 17.88 -16.57
CA TYR A 227 29.22 18.75 -17.48
C TYR A 227 28.09 19.52 -16.80
N ILE A 228 27.68 19.12 -15.59
CA ILE A 228 26.66 19.81 -14.77
C ILE A 228 27.33 20.53 -13.60
N LEU A 229 28.46 21.19 -13.83
CA LEU A 229 28.76 22.38 -13.03
C LEU A 229 27.83 23.47 -13.56
N PRO A 230 26.96 24.07 -12.73
CA PRO A 230 26.17 25.20 -13.17
C PRO A 230 27.16 26.31 -13.49
N ASN A 231 27.42 26.50 -14.78
CA ASN A 231 28.09 27.70 -15.23
C ASN A 231 27.11 28.83 -14.88
N LYS A 232 27.34 29.53 -13.75
CA LYS A 232 26.43 30.56 -13.22
C LYS A 232 26.14 31.66 -14.26
N ASN A 233 26.97 31.75 -15.31
CA ASN A 233 26.87 32.72 -16.39
C ASN A 233 26.25 32.19 -17.70
N LYS A 234 25.90 30.90 -17.80
CA LYS A 234 25.13 30.42 -18.96
C LYS A 234 23.64 30.72 -18.74
N LYS A 235 23.13 31.75 -19.43
CA LYS A 235 21.69 31.90 -19.66
C LYS A 235 21.15 30.55 -20.16
N LEU A 236 20.19 29.99 -19.45
CA LEU A 236 19.48 28.80 -19.90
C LEU A 236 19.00 29.03 -21.34
N PRO A 237 19.24 28.11 -22.28
CA PRO A 237 18.65 28.23 -23.60
C PRO A 237 17.13 28.33 -23.41
N LYS A 238 16.50 29.29 -24.11
CA LYS A 238 15.07 29.65 -23.97
C LYS A 238 14.07 28.50 -24.25
N SER A 239 14.52 27.27 -24.43
CA SER A 239 13.67 26.14 -24.76
C SER A 239 14.38 24.79 -24.57
N ILE A 240 14.55 24.34 -23.32
CA ILE A 240 14.49 22.89 -23.10
C ILE A 240 13.02 22.55 -22.93
N LYS A 241 12.37 22.23 -24.05
CA LYS A 241 11.02 21.68 -24.08
C LYS A 241 11.10 20.30 -23.40
N VAL A 242 10.90 20.25 -22.09
CA VAL A 242 10.64 18.99 -21.39
C VAL A 242 9.26 18.55 -21.85
N VAL A 243 9.24 17.78 -22.93
CA VAL A 243 8.03 17.14 -23.45
C VAL A 243 7.65 16.09 -22.40
N ASN A 244 6.80 16.50 -21.45
CA ASN A 244 6.27 15.59 -20.45
C ASN A 244 5.31 14.64 -21.17
N GLU A 245 5.84 13.54 -21.67
CA GLU A 245 5.17 12.60 -22.57
C GLU A 245 3.83 12.09 -22.00
N SER A 246 3.70 12.01 -20.67
CA SER A 246 2.43 11.66 -20.01
C SER A 246 1.40 12.78 -20.05
N ALA A 247 1.84 14.04 -19.92
CA ALA A 247 0.98 15.21 -20.08
C ALA A 247 0.56 15.33 -21.54
N ASN A 248 1.50 15.18 -22.48
CA ASN A 248 1.23 15.22 -23.92
C ASN A 248 0.37 14.04 -24.40
N LYS A 249 0.48 12.84 -23.81
CA LYS A 249 -0.46 11.74 -24.09
C LYS A 249 -1.87 12.12 -23.67
N THR A 250 -2.06 12.59 -22.44
CA THR A 250 -3.39 13.02 -21.95
C THR A 250 -3.95 14.15 -22.82
N LEU A 251 -3.11 15.11 -23.20
CA LEU A 251 -3.47 16.25 -24.04
C LEU A 251 -3.82 15.82 -25.47
N ASN A 252 -3.05 14.90 -26.06
CA ASN A 252 -3.34 14.33 -27.38
C ASN A 252 -4.57 13.41 -27.39
N THR A 253 -4.85 12.68 -26.30
CA THR A 253 -6.07 11.89 -26.17
C THR A 253 -7.28 12.81 -26.06
N LEU A 254 -7.19 13.90 -25.29
CA LEU A 254 -8.22 14.94 -25.23
C LEU A 254 -8.41 15.60 -26.59
N TYR A 255 -7.32 15.96 -27.27
CA TYR A 255 -7.34 16.56 -28.61
C TYR A 255 -7.98 15.64 -29.65
N ARG A 256 -7.64 14.34 -29.67
CA ARG A 256 -8.22 13.34 -30.59
C ARG A 256 -9.68 13.03 -30.32
N VAL A 257 -10.11 13.06 -29.05
CA VAL A 257 -11.53 12.92 -28.68
C VAL A 257 -12.33 14.20 -29.03
N GLN A 258 -11.67 15.34 -29.22
CA GLN A 258 -12.29 16.66 -29.43
C GLN A 258 -12.24 17.20 -30.88
N CYS A 259 -11.63 16.50 -31.84
CA CYS A 259 -11.71 16.87 -33.26
C CYS A 259 -13.13 16.80 -33.87
N GLY A 260 -14.17 16.52 -33.08
CA GLY A 260 -15.57 16.56 -33.50
C GLY A 260 -16.31 17.89 -33.29
N MET A 261 -15.76 18.90 -32.60
CA MET A 261 -16.53 20.09 -32.20
C MET A 261 -15.76 21.41 -32.42
N ARG A 262 -16.43 22.38 -33.06
CA ARG A 262 -15.82 23.36 -33.99
C ARG A 262 -15.43 24.75 -33.45
N THR A 263 -15.39 25.03 -32.15
CA THR A 263 -15.02 26.40 -31.68
C THR A 263 -13.97 26.48 -30.57
N PRO A 264 -12.98 27.39 -30.69
CA PRO A 264 -11.87 27.55 -29.73
C PRO A 264 -12.33 28.00 -28.32
N GLU A 265 -13.46 28.68 -28.22
CA GLU A 265 -14.05 29.15 -26.94
C GLU A 265 -14.50 27.98 -26.06
N ASN A 266 -15.12 26.97 -26.68
CA ASN A 266 -15.58 25.76 -25.98
C ASN A 266 -14.41 24.90 -25.49
N LEU A 267 -13.30 24.90 -26.23
CA LEU A 267 -12.08 24.19 -25.88
C LEU A 267 -11.37 24.88 -24.70
N GLN A 268 -11.29 26.21 -24.71
CA GLN A 268 -10.72 27.01 -23.62
C GLN A 268 -11.48 26.79 -22.32
N MET A 269 -12.82 26.90 -22.35
CA MET A 269 -13.70 26.76 -21.19
C MET A 269 -13.54 25.39 -20.50
N ARG A 270 -13.50 24.30 -21.27
CA ARG A 270 -13.41 22.94 -20.71
C ARG A 270 -12.03 22.57 -20.22
N ILE A 271 -10.96 23.03 -20.87
CA ILE A 271 -9.60 22.84 -20.36
C ILE A 271 -9.44 23.61 -19.05
N SER A 272 -9.97 24.84 -18.97
CA SER A 272 -9.95 25.59 -17.72
C SER A 272 -10.72 24.90 -16.60
N TYR A 273 -11.86 24.27 -16.92
CA TYR A 273 -12.65 23.52 -15.95
C TYR A 273 -11.96 22.21 -15.52
N GLY A 274 -11.36 21.48 -16.45
CA GLY A 274 -10.69 20.20 -16.16
C GLY A 274 -9.37 20.34 -15.42
N LEU A 275 -8.66 21.45 -15.62
CA LEU A 275 -7.41 21.76 -14.91
C LEU A 275 -7.64 22.65 -13.68
N ASN A 276 -8.87 23.13 -13.47
CA ASN A 276 -9.27 24.02 -12.40
C ASN A 276 -8.42 25.32 -12.35
N CYS A 277 -8.05 25.84 -13.52
CA CYS A 277 -7.27 27.07 -13.66
C CYS A 277 -7.60 27.82 -14.97
N PRO A 278 -7.54 29.16 -15.01
CA PRO A 278 -7.79 29.92 -16.23
C PRO A 278 -6.66 29.65 -17.25
N VAL A 279 -7.05 29.22 -18.44
CA VAL A 279 -6.12 28.97 -19.55
C VAL A 279 -6.26 30.08 -20.58
N ILE A 280 -5.16 30.74 -20.90
CA ILE A 280 -5.09 31.79 -21.92
C ILE A 280 -4.54 31.16 -23.20
N ILE A 281 -5.33 31.17 -24.27
CA ILE A 281 -4.88 30.75 -25.60
C ILE A 281 -4.22 31.95 -26.27
N SER A 282 -2.97 31.78 -26.73
CA SER A 282 -2.23 32.83 -27.44
C SER A 282 -2.90 33.21 -28.77
N SER A 283 -2.89 34.50 -29.11
CA SER A 283 -3.50 35.10 -30.31
C SER A 283 -3.15 34.35 -31.61
N ASN A 284 -1.86 34.04 -31.80
CA ASN A 284 -1.38 33.31 -33.00
C ASN A 284 -1.99 31.91 -33.16
N LEU A 285 -2.46 31.30 -32.08
CA LEU A 285 -3.10 29.98 -32.13
C LEU A 285 -4.59 30.09 -32.50
N LYS A 286 -5.24 31.22 -32.16
CA LYS A 286 -6.62 31.49 -32.59
C LYS A 286 -6.68 31.72 -34.10
N GLU A 287 -5.80 32.55 -34.65
CA GLU A 287 -5.74 32.84 -36.09
C GLU A 287 -5.59 31.55 -36.93
N LYS A 288 -4.65 30.68 -36.57
CA LYS A 288 -4.44 29.40 -37.27
C LYS A 288 -5.60 28.42 -37.22
N ILE A 289 -6.47 28.53 -36.22
CA ILE A 289 -7.66 27.68 -36.08
C ILE A 289 -8.81 28.24 -36.91
N TYR A 290 -8.99 29.57 -36.92
CA TYR A 290 -10.01 30.25 -37.73
C TYR A 290 -9.72 30.15 -39.24
N GLU A 291 -8.45 30.24 -39.66
CA GLU A 291 -8.06 30.02 -41.06
C GLU A 291 -8.37 28.60 -41.56
N ARG A 292 -8.43 27.61 -40.66
CA ARG A 292 -8.75 26.22 -40.99
C ARG A 292 -10.23 25.87 -40.94
N SER A 293 -11.08 26.75 -40.39
CA SER A 293 -12.52 26.55 -40.35
C SER A 293 -13.27 27.24 -41.50
N ASN A 294 -12.59 28.13 -42.23
CA ASN A 294 -13.14 28.86 -43.39
C ASN A 294 -12.64 28.34 -44.75
N ASN A 295 -11.87 27.23 -44.75
CA ASN A 295 -11.56 26.39 -45.90
C ASN A 295 -12.21 25.02 -45.70
#